data_AF-A0AAW7W7Z4-F1
#
_entry.id   AF-A0AAW7W7Z4-F1
#
_cell.length_a   1.000
_cell.length_b   1.000
_cell.length_c   1.000
_cell.angle_alpha   90.00
_cell.angle_beta   90.00
_cell.angle_gamma   90.00
#
_symmetry.space_group_name_H-M   'P 1'
#
loop_
_entity.id
_entity.type
_entity.pdbx_description
1 polymer ?
#
loop_
_entity_poly.entity_id
_entity_poly.type
_entity_poly.pdbx_seq_one_letter_code
_entity_poly.pdbx_strand_id
1 'polypeptide(L)'
;MNKQVFRNRKVVWSLLLLFLVITGACFLLLLKPSQPSKEPEYRMRTAMGKSDFQLFGDKNQYILAPSNKGSLFVSKTYAITDEYKTFIVEDEKKLHTLPHLQMEGEYRNLILYNLDEEGLPERKIDLFQAVRSYNQKSVPTRLIGSYYVGDTHYFGLEIVDLTDEENRSYKTVYLNVETEEVVDLPKDTKFGMNDDISDTARITNYDKIIDSKGYFDPSNKILADKHEGSIPDPNINLYSLYPDLEDKLINQNWALYVRPDKVTPDEWFDTLLHWFAPKGEDLLTVYGRNDDGKASDVQIHNSQEANAWLEQHPALRNIDYYRPDGSDKE
;
A
#
# COMPACT_ATOMS: atom_id res chain seq x y z
N MET A 1 -32.28 -68.84 46.43
CA MET A 1 -32.15 -67.43 45.98
C MET A 1 -33.01 -66.54 46.88
N ASN A 2 -32.39 -65.86 47.86
CA ASN A 2 -33.09 -64.92 48.75
C ASN A 2 -33.36 -63.61 47.99
N LYS A 3 -34.63 -63.29 47.74
CA LYS A 3 -35.04 -61.95 47.32
C LYS A 3 -35.02 -61.03 48.55
N GLN A 4 -33.93 -60.30 48.76
CA GLN A 4 -33.95 -59.13 49.65
C GLN A 4 -34.71 -58.00 48.93
N VAL A 5 -36.02 -57.96 49.16
CA VAL A 5 -36.85 -56.81 48.79
C VAL A 5 -36.51 -55.70 49.79
N PHE A 6 -36.00 -54.56 49.30
CA PHE A 6 -35.74 -53.36 50.10
C PHE A 6 -37.03 -52.88 50.77
N ARG A 7 -37.30 -53.36 51.98
CA ARG A 7 -38.53 -53.12 52.74
C ARG A 7 -38.36 -51.98 53.73
N ASN A 8 -37.68 -50.90 53.31
CA ASN A 8 -37.57 -49.69 54.11
C ASN A 8 -37.95 -48.48 53.26
N ARG A 9 -39.20 -48.03 53.42
CA ARG A 9 -39.81 -46.94 52.63
C ARG A 9 -38.96 -45.66 52.64
N LYS A 10 -38.21 -45.42 53.73
CA LYS A 10 -37.25 -44.32 53.87
C LYS A 10 -36.05 -44.44 52.92
N VAL A 11 -35.53 -45.65 52.69
CA VAL A 11 -34.38 -45.89 51.80
C VAL A 11 -34.78 -45.72 50.34
N VAL A 12 -35.98 -46.21 49.97
CA VAL A 12 -36.54 -46.02 48.63
C VAL A 12 -36.79 -44.53 48.35
N TRP A 13 -37.36 -43.80 49.30
CA TRP A 13 -37.54 -42.35 49.18
C TRP A 13 -36.21 -41.58 49.09
N SER A 14 -35.20 -41.98 49.86
CA SER A 14 -33.86 -41.39 49.80
C SER A 14 -33.19 -41.59 48.43
N LEU A 15 -33.28 -42.79 47.86
CA LEU A 15 -32.76 -43.09 46.52
C LEU A 15 -33.48 -42.29 45.43
N LEU A 16 -34.81 -42.12 45.55
CA LEU A 16 -35.62 -41.35 44.59
C LEU A 16 -35.29 -39.85 44.64
N LEU A 17 -35.05 -39.31 45.84
CA LEU A 17 -34.60 -37.93 46.05
C LEU A 17 -33.19 -37.72 45.48
N LEU A 18 -32.27 -38.66 45.70
CA LEU A 18 -30.93 -38.60 45.13
C LEU A 18 -30.97 -38.60 43.60
N PHE A 19 -31.84 -39.42 43.00
CA PHE A 19 -32.01 -39.49 41.56
C PHE A 19 -32.57 -38.18 40.98
N LEU A 20 -33.52 -37.55 41.67
CA LEU A 20 -34.06 -36.23 41.29
C LEU A 20 -33.02 -35.11 41.41
N VAL A 21 -32.16 -35.15 42.42
CA VAL A 21 -31.06 -34.19 42.58
C VAL A 21 -30.01 -34.36 41.47
N ILE A 22 -29.64 -35.60 41.14
CA ILE A 22 -28.67 -35.89 40.07
C ILE A 22 -29.24 -35.48 38.71
N THR A 23 -30.50 -35.82 38.41
CA THR A 23 -31.16 -35.43 37.15
C THR A 23 -31.35 -33.91 37.05
N GLY A 24 -31.71 -33.24 38.15
CA GLY A 24 -31.76 -31.79 38.22
C GLY A 24 -30.40 -31.12 38.00
N ALA A 25 -29.33 -31.68 38.60
CA ALA A 25 -27.96 -31.20 38.39
C ALA A 25 -27.46 -31.42 36.96
N CYS A 26 -27.76 -32.58 36.36
CA CYS A 26 -27.47 -32.84 34.94
C CYS A 26 -28.25 -31.90 34.02
N PHE A 27 -29.51 -31.61 34.33
CA PHE A 27 -30.33 -30.68 33.55
C PHE A 27 -29.80 -29.24 33.65
N LEU A 28 -29.32 -28.81 34.82
CA LEU A 28 -28.67 -27.51 35.01
C LEU A 28 -27.30 -27.42 34.30
N LEU A 29 -26.56 -28.53 34.18
CA LEU A 29 -25.32 -28.58 33.39
C LEU A 29 -25.58 -28.53 31.88
N LEU A 30 -26.67 -29.14 31.41
CA LEU A 30 -27.12 -29.07 30.01
C LEU A 30 -27.75 -27.72 29.65
N LEU A 31 -28.33 -27.03 30.64
CA LEU A 31 -28.88 -25.67 30.52
C LEU A 31 -27.85 -24.56 30.74
N LYS A 32 -26.54 -24.88 30.84
CA LYS A 32 -25.53 -23.83 30.76
C LYS A 32 -25.80 -23.04 29.48
N PRO A 33 -26.16 -21.74 29.55
CA PRO A 33 -26.29 -20.95 28.35
C PRO A 33 -24.91 -21.00 27.70
N SER A 34 -24.83 -21.64 26.54
CA SER A 34 -23.68 -21.46 25.66
C SER A 34 -23.53 -19.96 25.53
N GLN A 35 -22.40 -19.40 25.99
CA GLN A 35 -22.10 -18.01 25.69
C GLN A 35 -22.33 -17.85 24.18
N PRO A 36 -23.12 -16.86 23.73
CA PRO A 36 -23.23 -16.60 22.31
C PRO A 36 -21.80 -16.53 21.78
N SER A 37 -21.48 -17.33 20.75
CA SER A 37 -20.15 -17.27 20.14
C SER A 37 -19.90 -15.81 19.83
N LYS A 38 -18.77 -15.25 20.31
CA LYS A 38 -18.38 -13.88 19.94
C LYS A 38 -18.54 -13.78 18.43
N GLU A 39 -19.32 -12.81 17.96
CA GLU A 39 -19.45 -12.58 16.53
C GLU A 39 -18.04 -12.34 15.97
N PRO A 40 -17.72 -12.91 14.80
CA PRO A 40 -16.42 -12.72 14.21
C PRO A 40 -16.15 -11.22 13.98
N GLU A 41 -15.04 -10.72 14.54
CA GLU A 41 -14.63 -9.33 14.34
C GLU A 41 -13.91 -9.19 13.00
N TYR A 42 -14.28 -8.16 12.23
CA TYR A 42 -13.70 -7.89 10.92
C TYR A 42 -13.06 -6.51 10.89
N ARG A 43 -11.89 -6.43 10.27
CA ARG A 43 -11.30 -5.18 9.81
C ARG A 43 -11.75 -4.92 8.38
N MET A 44 -12.21 -3.71 8.11
CA MET A 44 -12.69 -3.32 6.78
C MET A 44 -11.97 -2.07 6.27
N ARG A 45 -11.80 -2.00 4.96
CA ARG A 45 -11.41 -0.82 4.22
C ARG A 45 -12.29 -0.68 2.99
N THR A 46 -12.75 0.54 2.75
CA THR A 46 -13.47 0.89 1.53
C THR A 46 -12.51 1.52 0.53
N ALA A 47 -12.67 1.15 -0.73
CA ALA A 47 -11.95 1.72 -1.85
C ALA A 47 -12.26 3.22 -2.01
N MET A 48 -11.31 3.97 -2.59
CA MET A 48 -11.60 5.30 -3.09
C MET A 48 -12.62 5.22 -4.23
N GLY A 49 -13.60 6.12 -4.22
CA GLY A 49 -14.52 6.35 -5.33
C GLY A 49 -13.89 7.26 -6.39
N LYS A 50 -14.40 7.22 -7.62
CA LYS A 50 -13.99 8.13 -8.71
C LYS A 50 -14.09 9.62 -8.38
N SER A 51 -14.95 10.02 -7.42
CA SER A 51 -15.08 11.40 -6.98
C SER A 51 -14.06 11.82 -5.91
N ASP A 52 -13.30 10.87 -5.38
CA ASP A 52 -12.32 11.13 -4.31
C ASP A 52 -11.01 11.69 -4.85
N PHE A 53 -10.73 11.49 -6.14
CA PHE A 53 -9.52 12.01 -6.79
C PHE A 53 -9.89 12.87 -8.00
N GLN A 54 -8.97 13.76 -8.37
CA GLN A 54 -9.16 14.77 -9.40
C GLN A 54 -8.04 14.66 -10.42
N LEU A 55 -8.38 14.57 -11.70
CA LEU A 55 -7.43 14.70 -12.79
C LEU A 55 -7.29 16.17 -13.19
N PHE A 56 -6.07 16.61 -13.50
CA PHE A 56 -5.82 17.96 -13.99
C PHE A 56 -4.56 18.03 -14.86
N GLY A 57 -4.33 19.19 -15.45
CA GLY A 57 -3.33 19.44 -16.50
C GLY A 57 -3.89 19.18 -17.90
N ASP A 58 -3.26 19.75 -18.92
CA ASP A 58 -3.76 19.76 -20.29
C ASP A 58 -3.99 18.37 -20.91
N LYS A 59 -3.27 17.35 -20.40
CA LYS A 59 -3.35 15.95 -20.82
C LYS A 59 -3.98 15.06 -19.73
N ASN A 60 -4.59 15.63 -18.70
CA ASN A 60 -5.02 14.93 -17.48
C ASN A 60 -3.88 14.12 -16.85
N GLN A 61 -2.67 14.67 -16.89
CA GLN A 61 -1.43 13.98 -16.54
C GLN A 61 -1.12 13.96 -15.04
N TYR A 62 -1.84 14.76 -14.25
CA TYR A 62 -1.68 14.81 -12.80
C TYR A 62 -2.97 14.36 -12.11
N ILE A 63 -2.80 13.67 -10.98
CA ILE A 63 -3.89 13.17 -10.16
C ILE A 63 -3.71 13.68 -8.74
N LEU A 64 -4.75 14.28 -8.19
CA LEU A 64 -4.77 14.79 -6.82
C LEU A 64 -5.73 13.95 -6.00
N ALA A 65 -5.27 13.34 -4.91
CA ALA A 65 -6.07 12.44 -4.08
C ALA A 65 -5.74 12.52 -2.58
N PRO A 66 -6.70 12.24 -1.68
CA PRO A 66 -6.43 12.12 -0.25
C PRO A 66 -5.51 10.93 0.05
N SER A 67 -4.43 11.14 0.78
CA SER A 67 -3.50 10.07 1.20
C SER A 67 -3.96 9.33 2.46
N ASN A 68 -4.99 9.84 3.14
CA ASN A 68 -5.58 9.23 4.33
C ASN A 68 -6.82 8.35 4.05
N LYS A 69 -7.25 8.22 2.79
CA LYS A 69 -8.47 7.49 2.39
C LYS A 69 -8.16 6.20 1.63
N GLY A 70 -7.53 5.23 2.29
CA GLY A 70 -7.16 3.96 1.64
C GLY A 70 -5.93 4.11 0.74
N SER A 71 -5.65 3.10 -0.09
CA SER A 71 -4.48 3.12 -0.98
C SER A 71 -4.86 3.66 -2.37
N LEU A 72 -3.93 4.36 -3.02
CA LEU A 72 -4.02 4.74 -4.41
C LEU A 72 -2.67 4.46 -5.10
N PHE A 73 -2.72 3.71 -6.18
CA PHE A 73 -1.60 3.44 -7.06
C PHE A 73 -1.96 3.98 -8.44
N VAL A 74 -1.19 4.96 -8.92
CA VAL A 74 -1.38 5.53 -10.25
C VAL A 74 -0.47 4.80 -11.23
N SER A 75 -1.06 4.30 -12.32
CA SER A 75 -0.36 3.69 -13.44
C SER A 75 -0.56 4.46 -14.73
N LYS A 76 -0.02 3.95 -15.84
CA LYS A 76 -0.22 4.52 -17.18
C LYS A 76 -1.71 4.68 -17.49
N THR A 77 -2.47 3.62 -17.29
CA THR A 77 -3.88 3.54 -17.73
C THR A 77 -4.87 3.56 -16.57
N TYR A 78 -4.45 3.24 -15.34
CA TYR A 78 -5.38 3.07 -14.23
C TYR A 78 -5.01 3.87 -12.98
N ALA A 79 -6.04 4.37 -12.29
CA ALA A 79 -5.98 4.61 -10.85
C ALA A 79 -6.48 3.34 -10.16
N ILE A 80 -5.62 2.71 -9.37
CA ILE A 80 -5.88 1.45 -8.68
C ILE A 80 -6.01 1.73 -7.18
N THR A 81 -7.14 1.36 -6.59
CA THR A 81 -7.39 1.41 -5.15
C THR A 81 -7.79 0.02 -4.65
N ASP A 82 -8.01 -0.11 -3.34
CA ASP A 82 -8.29 -1.39 -2.70
C ASP A 82 -9.44 -1.32 -1.70
N GLU A 83 -10.23 -2.38 -1.67
CA GLU A 83 -11.18 -2.65 -0.60
C GLU A 83 -10.91 -4.03 -0.01
N TYR A 84 -11.15 -4.16 1.28
CA TYR A 84 -11.08 -5.46 1.92
C TYR A 84 -12.00 -5.54 3.13
N LYS A 85 -12.36 -6.78 3.45
CA LYS A 85 -12.91 -7.19 4.72
C LYS A 85 -12.14 -8.43 5.13
N THR A 86 -11.38 -8.32 6.22
CA THR A 86 -10.59 -9.44 6.74
C THR A 86 -10.93 -9.71 8.19
N PHE A 87 -10.99 -10.98 8.54
CA PHE A 87 -11.26 -11.47 9.87
C PHE A 87 -10.05 -11.22 10.77
N ILE A 88 -10.32 -10.76 11.98
CA ILE A 88 -9.29 -10.48 12.97
C ILE A 88 -9.00 -11.76 13.75
N VAL A 89 -7.87 -12.40 13.43
CA VAL A 89 -7.33 -13.46 14.28
C VAL A 89 -6.51 -12.80 15.39
N GLU A 90 -7.09 -12.69 16.58
CA GLU A 90 -6.39 -12.24 17.78
C GLU A 90 -5.45 -13.36 18.28
N ASP A 91 -4.15 -13.13 18.19
CA ASP A 91 -3.15 -13.85 18.98
C ASP A 91 -2.60 -12.85 19.99
N GLU A 92 -2.86 -13.07 21.29
CA GLU A 92 -2.45 -12.16 22.38
C GLU A 92 -0.94 -11.86 22.40
N LYS A 93 -0.13 -12.64 21.65
CA LYS A 93 1.33 -12.47 21.53
C LYS A 93 1.79 -11.80 20.23
N LYS A 94 0.90 -11.51 19.27
CA LYS A 94 1.27 -10.93 17.97
C LYS A 94 0.50 -9.64 17.70
N LEU A 95 1.24 -8.61 17.28
CA LEU A 95 0.68 -7.29 16.95
C LEU A 95 -0.14 -7.28 15.63
N HIS A 96 -0.16 -8.39 14.89
CA HIS A 96 -0.71 -8.48 13.53
C HIS A 96 -1.65 -9.69 13.37
N THR A 97 -2.69 -9.52 12.55
CA THR A 97 -3.60 -10.60 12.14
C THR A 97 -2.83 -11.73 11.46
N LEU A 98 -2.98 -12.96 11.97
CA LEU A 98 -2.38 -14.13 11.36
C LEU A 98 -3.07 -14.45 10.03
N PRO A 99 -2.30 -14.62 8.92
CA PRO A 99 -2.89 -15.10 7.69
C PRO A 99 -3.56 -16.47 7.89
N HIS A 100 -4.68 -16.65 7.22
CA HIS A 100 -5.54 -17.82 7.28
C HIS A 100 -6.26 -17.97 5.93
N LEU A 101 -6.82 -19.16 5.67
CA LEU A 101 -7.64 -19.37 4.49
C LEU A 101 -8.90 -18.48 4.58
N GLN A 102 -9.27 -17.85 3.46
CA GLN A 102 -10.43 -16.95 3.40
C GLN A 102 -11.64 -17.52 4.13
N MET A 103 -12.11 -16.80 5.14
CA MET A 103 -13.34 -17.13 5.86
C MET A 103 -14.57 -16.60 5.12
N GLU A 104 -15.74 -17.13 5.48
CA GLU A 104 -17.00 -16.66 4.93
C GLU A 104 -17.17 -15.15 5.17
N GLY A 105 -17.50 -14.43 4.10
CA GLY A 105 -17.68 -12.97 4.12
C GLY A 105 -16.38 -12.16 4.06
N GLU A 106 -15.19 -12.77 4.05
CA GLU A 106 -13.96 -12.05 3.74
C GLU A 106 -13.86 -11.76 2.25
N TYR A 107 -13.27 -10.62 1.90
CA TYR A 107 -12.93 -10.27 0.53
C TYR A 107 -11.72 -9.35 0.50
N ARG A 108 -11.05 -9.32 -0.65
CA ARG A 108 -10.00 -8.35 -0.94
C ARG A 108 -9.98 -8.11 -2.44
N ASN A 109 -10.25 -6.88 -2.84
CA ASN A 109 -10.40 -6.52 -4.25
C ASN A 109 -9.50 -5.35 -4.61
N LEU A 110 -9.01 -5.35 -5.85
CA LEU A 110 -8.54 -4.14 -6.50
C LEU A 110 -9.70 -3.50 -7.25
N ILE A 111 -9.83 -2.19 -7.15
CA ILE A 111 -10.76 -1.38 -7.93
C ILE A 111 -9.94 -0.50 -8.86
N LEU A 112 -10.17 -0.66 -10.17
CA LEU A 112 -9.41 0.00 -11.22
C LEU A 112 -10.32 0.98 -11.95
N TYR A 113 -9.89 2.23 -12.04
CA TYR A 113 -10.55 3.25 -12.84
C TYR A 113 -9.71 3.54 -14.07
N ASN A 114 -10.27 3.35 -15.27
CA ASN A 114 -9.56 3.70 -16.51
C ASN A 114 -9.44 5.22 -16.63
N LEU A 115 -8.20 5.71 -16.65
CA LEU A 115 -7.85 7.13 -16.70
C LEU A 115 -7.86 7.73 -18.11
N ASP A 116 -7.99 6.90 -19.14
CA ASP A 116 -8.06 7.33 -20.55
C ASP A 116 -9.51 7.46 -21.06
N GLU A 117 -10.49 6.97 -20.31
CA GLU A 117 -11.91 6.99 -20.69
C GLU A 117 -12.72 7.99 -19.87
N GLU A 118 -13.59 8.75 -20.54
CA GLU A 118 -14.48 9.70 -19.87
C GLU A 118 -15.40 8.98 -18.87
N GLY A 119 -15.60 9.59 -17.70
CA GLY A 119 -16.42 9.02 -16.64
C GLY A 119 -15.72 7.95 -15.79
N LEU A 120 -14.46 7.63 -16.11
CA LEU A 120 -13.57 6.74 -15.35
C LEU A 120 -14.22 5.37 -15.10
N PRO A 121 -14.43 4.55 -16.16
CA PRO A 121 -15.10 3.26 -16.01
C PRO A 121 -14.33 2.37 -15.03
N GLU A 122 -15.10 1.72 -14.18
CA GLU A 122 -14.61 0.91 -13.05
C GLU A 122 -14.56 -0.57 -13.43
N ARG A 123 -13.47 -1.23 -13.04
CA ARG A 123 -13.34 -2.70 -13.04
C ARG A 123 -12.86 -3.18 -11.68
N LYS A 124 -13.34 -4.36 -11.27
CA LYS A 124 -12.98 -5.00 -10.00
C LYS A 124 -12.24 -6.31 -10.26
N ILE A 125 -11.15 -6.54 -9.54
CA ILE A 125 -10.41 -7.82 -9.53
C ILE A 125 -10.47 -8.42 -8.13
N ASP A 126 -10.96 -9.66 -8.02
CA ASP A 126 -10.96 -10.43 -6.76
C ASP A 126 -9.59 -11.08 -6.54
N LEU A 127 -8.86 -10.61 -5.52
CA LEU A 127 -7.52 -11.09 -5.24
C LEU A 127 -7.50 -12.49 -4.62
N PHE A 128 -8.53 -12.90 -3.89
CA PHE A 128 -8.59 -14.28 -3.38
C PHE A 128 -8.79 -15.25 -4.53
N GLN A 129 -9.66 -14.93 -5.48
CA GLN A 129 -9.88 -15.75 -6.67
C GLN A 129 -8.61 -15.84 -7.52
N ALA A 130 -7.98 -14.70 -7.84
CA ALA A 130 -6.78 -14.66 -8.68
C ALA A 130 -5.62 -15.45 -8.06
N VAL A 131 -5.35 -15.24 -6.75
CA VAL A 131 -4.28 -15.95 -6.04
C VAL A 131 -4.57 -17.45 -5.93
N ARG A 132 -5.82 -17.85 -5.71
CA ARG A 132 -6.18 -19.28 -5.61
C ARG A 132 -6.13 -20.03 -6.93
N SER A 133 -6.39 -19.35 -8.04
CA SER A 133 -6.16 -19.91 -9.38
C SER A 133 -4.69 -20.24 -9.61
N TYR A 134 -3.77 -19.46 -9.02
CA TYR A 134 -2.33 -19.71 -9.07
C TYR A 134 -1.89 -20.79 -8.07
N ASN A 135 -2.29 -20.69 -6.81
CA ASN A 135 -2.08 -21.72 -5.79
C ASN A 135 -3.28 -21.75 -4.83
N GLN A 136 -4.00 -22.87 -4.82
CA GLN A 136 -5.26 -23.02 -4.09
C GLN A 136 -5.17 -22.74 -2.58
N LYS A 137 -4.00 -22.92 -1.97
CA LYS A 137 -3.76 -22.69 -0.54
C LYS A 137 -3.12 -21.33 -0.23
N SER A 138 -2.84 -20.51 -1.24
CA SER A 138 -2.28 -19.18 -1.04
C SER A 138 -3.36 -18.12 -0.80
N VAL A 139 -3.00 -17.08 -0.05
CA VAL A 139 -3.86 -15.92 0.20
C VAL A 139 -3.10 -14.59 0.04
N PRO A 140 -3.76 -13.52 -0.44
CA PRO A 140 -3.12 -12.20 -0.61
C PRO A 140 -2.92 -11.47 0.73
N THR A 141 -1.68 -11.04 1.02
CA THR A 141 -1.30 -10.39 2.29
C THR A 141 -1.02 -8.90 2.13
N ARG A 142 -0.30 -8.48 1.10
CA ARG A 142 0.12 -7.08 0.92
C ARG A 142 0.06 -6.65 -0.54
N LEU A 143 -0.34 -5.41 -0.76
CA LEU A 143 -0.25 -4.75 -2.08
C LEU A 143 1.13 -4.11 -2.18
N ILE A 144 1.81 -4.30 -3.31
CA ILE A 144 3.17 -3.78 -3.51
C ILE A 144 3.14 -2.54 -4.41
N GLY A 145 2.66 -2.69 -5.64
CA GLY A 145 2.65 -1.58 -6.59
C GLY A 145 2.45 -2.02 -8.04
N SER A 146 2.54 -1.07 -8.96
CA SER A 146 2.42 -1.31 -10.40
C SER A 146 3.80 -1.42 -11.07
N TYR A 147 3.92 -2.40 -11.95
CA TYR A 147 5.15 -2.76 -12.65
C TYR A 147 4.86 -3.04 -14.12
N TYR A 148 5.83 -2.78 -14.99
CA TYR A 148 5.74 -3.05 -16.41
C TYR A 148 6.88 -3.95 -16.88
N VAL A 149 6.56 -4.97 -17.67
CA VAL A 149 7.55 -5.77 -18.41
C VAL A 149 7.23 -5.59 -19.88
N GLY A 150 8.04 -4.76 -20.55
CA GLY A 150 7.63 -4.18 -21.84
C GLY A 150 6.37 -3.34 -21.66
N ASP A 151 5.33 -3.62 -22.44
CA ASP A 151 4.04 -2.94 -22.35
C ASP A 151 3.02 -3.64 -21.43
N THR A 152 3.36 -4.83 -20.90
CA THR A 152 2.45 -5.60 -20.04
C THR A 152 2.42 -5.02 -18.64
N HIS A 153 1.22 -4.66 -18.17
CA HIS A 153 1.00 -4.15 -16.81
C HIS A 153 0.80 -5.28 -15.81
N TYR A 154 1.69 -5.34 -14.83
CA TYR A 154 1.58 -6.21 -13.67
C TYR A 154 1.35 -5.40 -12.39
N PHE A 155 0.59 -5.98 -11.46
CA PHE A 155 0.46 -5.49 -10.10
C PHE A 155 1.14 -6.46 -9.14
N GLY A 156 2.15 -5.98 -8.41
CA GLY A 156 2.89 -6.77 -7.44
C GLY A 156 2.06 -7.01 -6.19
N LEU A 157 2.02 -8.27 -5.76
CA LEU A 157 1.31 -8.73 -4.56
C LEU A 157 2.24 -9.58 -3.72
N GLU A 158 2.20 -9.40 -2.41
CA GLU A 158 2.70 -10.41 -1.49
C GLU A 158 1.57 -11.39 -1.18
N ILE A 159 1.89 -12.67 -1.30
CA ILE A 159 1.02 -13.77 -0.91
C ILE A 159 1.72 -14.61 0.15
N VAL A 160 0.93 -15.35 0.92
CA VAL A 160 1.44 -16.41 1.79
C VAL A 160 0.89 -17.74 1.34
N ASP A 161 1.76 -18.74 1.25
CA ASP A 161 1.37 -20.13 1.02
C ASP A 161 1.08 -20.80 2.38
N LEU A 162 -0.16 -21.28 2.53
CA LEU A 162 -0.64 -21.97 3.74
C LEU A 162 -0.66 -23.49 3.57
N THR A 163 0.12 -24.05 2.63
CA THR A 163 0.26 -25.49 2.47
C THR A 163 0.90 -26.16 3.68
N ASP A 164 1.89 -25.51 4.28
CA ASP A 164 2.50 -25.86 5.56
C ASP A 164 2.13 -24.78 6.59
N GLU A 165 1.16 -25.09 7.47
CA GLU A 165 0.66 -24.14 8.47
C GLU A 165 1.72 -23.79 9.54
N GLU A 166 2.69 -24.68 9.77
CA GLU A 166 3.79 -24.49 10.72
C GLU A 166 4.92 -23.63 10.10
N ASN A 167 5.21 -23.82 8.81
CA ASN A 167 6.26 -23.07 8.08
C ASN A 167 5.68 -22.22 6.94
N ARG A 168 4.98 -21.15 7.30
CA ARG A 168 4.40 -20.19 6.36
C ARG A 168 5.48 -19.52 5.50
N SER A 169 5.30 -19.56 4.18
CA SER A 169 6.21 -18.93 3.23
C SER A 169 5.57 -17.72 2.56
N TYR A 170 6.20 -16.55 2.67
CA TYR A 170 5.78 -15.33 1.99
C TYR A 170 6.50 -15.21 0.65
N LYS A 171 5.77 -14.77 -0.36
CA LYS A 171 6.28 -14.64 -1.72
C LYS A 171 5.67 -13.46 -2.44
N THR A 172 6.50 -12.76 -3.22
CA THR A 172 6.02 -11.77 -4.18
C THR A 172 5.63 -12.47 -5.48
N VAL A 173 4.42 -12.20 -5.95
CA VAL A 173 3.87 -12.65 -7.23
C VAL A 173 3.33 -11.45 -8.01
N TYR A 174 3.07 -11.63 -9.30
CA TYR A 174 2.69 -10.55 -10.19
C TYR A 174 1.37 -10.87 -10.87
N LEU A 175 0.35 -10.07 -10.59
CA LEU A 175 -0.96 -10.14 -11.21
C LEU A 175 -0.91 -9.38 -12.54
N ASN A 176 -1.13 -10.05 -13.67
CA ASN A 176 -1.39 -9.37 -14.93
C ASN A 176 -2.72 -8.62 -14.81
N VAL A 177 -2.68 -7.30 -14.96
CA VAL A 177 -3.86 -6.46 -14.72
C VAL A 177 -4.95 -6.70 -15.75
N GLU A 178 -4.59 -7.05 -16.99
CA GLU A 178 -5.55 -7.26 -18.07
C GLU A 178 -6.16 -8.67 -18.04
N THR A 179 -5.35 -9.70 -17.78
CA THR A 179 -5.81 -11.10 -17.82
C THR A 179 -6.21 -11.68 -16.47
N GLU A 180 -5.89 -10.98 -15.38
CA GLU A 180 -6.09 -11.41 -13.98
C GLU A 180 -5.30 -12.69 -13.60
N GLU A 181 -4.35 -13.09 -14.46
CA GLU A 181 -3.46 -14.22 -14.21
C GLU A 181 -2.33 -13.80 -13.26
N VAL A 182 -2.12 -14.59 -12.21
CA VAL A 182 -1.01 -14.42 -11.28
C VAL A 182 0.15 -15.29 -11.72
N VAL A 183 1.33 -14.70 -11.88
CA VAL A 183 2.54 -15.37 -12.35
C VAL A 183 3.74 -15.12 -11.45
N ASP A 184 4.72 -16.01 -11.57
CA ASP A 184 6.09 -15.78 -11.14
C ASP A 184 6.89 -15.11 -12.24
N LEU A 185 7.67 -14.11 -11.86
CA LEU A 185 8.64 -13.49 -12.76
C LEU A 185 10.06 -13.83 -12.29
N PRO A 186 11.01 -14.08 -13.21
CA PRO A 186 12.41 -14.30 -12.87
C PRO A 186 12.97 -13.17 -11.99
N LYS A 187 13.90 -13.51 -11.09
CA LYS A 187 14.49 -12.53 -10.16
C LYS A 187 15.25 -11.40 -10.88
N ASP A 188 15.74 -11.66 -12.07
CA ASP A 188 16.46 -10.73 -12.95
C ASP A 188 15.54 -9.99 -13.93
N THR A 189 14.21 -10.12 -13.76
CA THR A 189 13.23 -9.35 -14.55
C THR A 189 13.48 -7.87 -14.34
N LYS A 190 13.73 -7.17 -15.45
CA LYS A 190 13.80 -5.72 -15.46
C LYS A 190 12.40 -5.16 -15.51
N PHE A 191 11.97 -4.59 -14.40
CA PHE A 191 10.71 -3.88 -14.33
C PHE A 191 10.89 -2.42 -14.74
N GLY A 192 10.05 -1.95 -15.65
CA GLY A 192 9.73 -0.52 -15.68
C GLY A 192 8.83 -0.24 -14.49
N MET A 193 9.32 0.53 -13.53
CA MET A 193 8.48 1.02 -12.43
C MET A 193 7.79 2.31 -12.87
N ASN A 194 6.63 2.58 -12.28
CA ASN A 194 5.94 3.84 -12.50
C ASN A 194 6.68 5.05 -11.91
N ASP A 195 7.84 4.90 -11.25
CA ASP A 195 8.36 5.84 -10.22
C ASP A 195 9.71 6.52 -10.53
N ASP A 196 10.22 6.46 -11.77
CA ASP A 196 11.67 6.65 -11.97
C ASP A 196 12.14 8.06 -12.39
N ILE A 197 11.66 9.14 -11.74
CA ILE A 197 12.50 10.36 -11.67
C ILE A 197 13.63 10.25 -10.68
N SER A 198 13.59 9.20 -9.86
CA SER A 198 14.57 8.90 -8.84
C SER A 198 15.98 8.97 -9.42
N ASP A 199 16.24 8.34 -10.57
CA ASP A 199 17.59 8.35 -11.15
C ASP A 199 18.08 9.73 -11.58
N THR A 200 17.24 10.53 -12.27
CA THR A 200 17.60 11.90 -12.69
C THR A 200 17.65 12.89 -11.52
N ALA A 201 16.85 12.69 -10.48
CA ALA A 201 16.92 13.53 -9.29
C ALA A 201 18.13 13.20 -8.41
N ARG A 202 18.48 11.90 -8.28
CA ARG A 202 19.58 11.38 -7.44
C ARG A 202 20.95 11.92 -7.81
N ILE A 203 21.15 12.26 -9.09
CA ILE A 203 22.41 12.79 -9.61
C ILE A 203 22.62 14.27 -9.29
N THR A 204 21.62 14.92 -8.69
CA THR A 204 21.67 16.30 -8.20
C THR A 204 21.45 16.33 -6.69
N ASN A 205 21.60 17.49 -6.06
CA ASN A 205 21.23 17.70 -4.66
C ASN A 205 19.74 18.07 -4.45
N TYR A 206 18.90 17.86 -5.47
CA TYR A 206 17.48 18.23 -5.47
C TYR A 206 16.71 17.67 -4.28
N ASP A 207 16.90 16.39 -3.94
CA ASP A 207 16.25 15.71 -2.79
C ASP A 207 16.48 16.47 -1.47
N LYS A 208 17.73 16.81 -1.15
CA LYS A 208 18.07 17.59 0.05
C LYS A 208 17.39 18.95 0.06
N ILE A 209 17.24 19.57 -1.10
CA ILE A 209 16.55 20.88 -1.22
C ILE A 209 15.05 20.71 -0.97
N ILE A 210 14.42 19.68 -1.52
CA ILE A 210 12.99 19.41 -1.33
C ILE A 210 12.65 19.00 0.11
N ASP A 211 13.48 18.14 0.70
CA ASP A 211 13.38 17.77 2.11
C ASP A 211 13.47 19.01 3.01
N SER A 212 14.43 19.91 2.75
CA SER A 212 14.56 21.19 3.48
C SER A 212 13.36 22.13 3.33
N LYS A 213 12.55 21.94 2.27
CA LYS A 213 11.29 22.64 2.03
C LYS A 213 10.09 21.95 2.66
N GLY A 214 10.27 20.83 3.36
CA GLY A 214 9.22 20.09 4.04
C GLY A 214 8.36 19.24 3.11
N TYR A 215 8.97 18.64 2.09
CA TYR A 215 8.31 17.69 1.19
C TYR A 215 9.16 16.43 1.07
N PHE A 216 8.51 15.29 0.88
CA PHE A 216 9.23 14.04 0.64
C PHE A 216 10.02 14.10 -0.66
N ASP A 217 11.09 13.31 -0.69
CA ASP A 217 11.97 13.16 -1.84
C ASP A 217 11.23 12.94 -3.16
N PRO A 218 11.82 13.44 -4.27
CA PRO A 218 11.31 13.27 -5.62
C PRO A 218 10.98 11.81 -5.92
N SER A 219 9.69 11.57 -6.10
CA SER A 219 9.16 10.37 -6.72
C SER A 219 8.10 10.81 -7.73
N ASN A 220 7.36 9.87 -8.28
CA ASN A 220 6.19 10.19 -9.10
C ASN A 220 4.96 10.61 -8.26
N LYS A 221 5.24 11.15 -7.06
CA LYS A 221 4.31 11.68 -6.09
C LYS A 221 4.93 12.88 -5.36
N ILE A 222 4.18 13.96 -5.22
CA ILE A 222 4.46 15.05 -4.27
C ILE A 222 3.61 14.83 -3.02
N LEU A 223 4.27 14.86 -1.88
CA LEU A 223 3.64 14.76 -0.57
C LEU A 223 4.38 15.69 0.40
N ALA A 224 3.62 16.48 1.15
CA ALA A 224 4.15 17.27 2.24
C ALA A 224 4.70 16.36 3.35
N ASP A 225 5.92 16.61 3.80
CA ASP A 225 6.45 15.96 5.00
C ASP A 225 5.93 16.70 6.24
N LYS A 226 5.29 15.94 7.12
CA LYS A 226 4.73 16.42 8.40
C LYS A 226 5.33 15.68 9.58
N HIS A 227 6.34 14.85 9.34
CA HIS A 227 7.08 14.19 10.40
C HIS A 227 7.92 15.23 11.15
N GLU A 228 8.12 14.98 12.44
CA GLU A 228 9.04 15.72 13.31
C GLU A 228 8.88 17.24 13.36
N GLY A 229 7.69 17.76 13.01
CA GLY A 229 7.41 19.20 13.03
C GLY A 229 7.93 19.96 11.80
N SER A 230 8.27 19.24 10.72
CA SER A 230 8.51 19.84 9.41
C SER A 230 7.30 20.68 8.96
N ILE A 231 7.57 21.87 8.43
CA ILE A 231 6.55 22.81 7.95
C ILE A 231 6.79 22.96 6.44
N PRO A 232 5.89 22.40 5.60
CA PRO A 232 6.01 22.53 4.15
C PRO A 232 6.04 24.01 3.73
N ASP A 233 7.03 24.39 2.93
CA ASP A 233 7.22 25.74 2.40
C ASP A 233 6.12 26.04 1.37
N PRO A 234 5.21 27.01 1.64
CA PRO A 234 4.19 27.43 0.69
C PRO A 234 4.70 28.49 -0.31
N ASN A 235 5.93 28.99 -0.15
CA ASN A 235 6.51 30.02 -1.00
C ASN A 235 7.20 29.45 -2.25
N ILE A 236 6.47 28.59 -2.97
CA ILE A 236 6.92 27.98 -4.22
C ILE A 236 5.96 28.28 -5.37
N ASN A 237 6.45 28.17 -6.60
CA ASN A 237 5.66 28.42 -7.82
C ASN A 237 4.42 27.53 -7.94
N LEU A 238 4.48 26.27 -7.48
CA LEU A 238 3.36 25.31 -7.54
C LEU A 238 2.04 25.93 -7.09
N TYR A 239 2.05 26.65 -5.96
CA TYR A 239 0.85 27.26 -5.38
C TYR A 239 0.47 28.60 -6.00
N SER A 240 1.37 29.22 -6.76
CA SER A 240 1.01 30.38 -7.59
C SER A 240 0.29 29.93 -8.87
N LEU A 241 0.72 28.80 -9.44
CA LEU A 241 0.14 28.20 -10.64
C LEU A 241 -1.17 27.48 -10.33
N TYR A 242 -1.24 26.78 -9.20
CA TYR A 242 -2.39 26.00 -8.75
C TYR A 242 -2.71 26.29 -7.27
N PRO A 243 -3.35 27.43 -6.98
CA PRO A 243 -3.64 27.87 -5.61
C PRO A 243 -4.42 26.84 -4.77
N ASP A 244 -5.32 26.10 -5.41
CA ASP A 244 -6.14 25.07 -4.74
C ASP A 244 -5.33 23.90 -4.17
N LEU A 245 -4.07 23.73 -4.56
CA LEU A 245 -3.20 22.66 -4.09
C LEU A 245 -2.59 22.95 -2.71
N GLU A 246 -2.40 24.22 -2.35
CA GLU A 246 -1.69 24.60 -1.12
C GLU A 246 -2.34 23.99 0.11
N ASP A 247 -3.62 24.27 0.30
CA ASP A 247 -4.37 23.76 1.46
C ASP A 247 -4.52 22.23 1.40
N LYS A 248 -4.72 21.65 0.21
CA LYS A 248 -4.89 20.20 0.05
C LYS A 248 -3.64 19.43 0.47
N LEU A 249 -2.47 19.83 -0.05
CA LEU A 249 -1.20 19.16 0.24
C LEU A 249 -0.73 19.45 1.68
N ILE A 250 -0.75 20.71 2.10
CA ILE A 250 -0.19 21.13 3.39
C ILE A 250 -1.12 20.81 4.56
N ASN A 251 -2.44 20.96 4.42
CA ASN A 251 -3.37 20.85 5.55
C ASN A 251 -4.29 19.63 5.49
N GLN A 252 -4.69 19.16 4.30
CA GLN A 252 -5.74 18.13 4.20
C GLN A 252 -5.23 16.68 4.02
N ASN A 253 -3.91 16.45 4.03
CA ASN A 253 -3.30 15.14 3.77
C ASN A 253 -3.66 14.60 2.38
N TRP A 254 -3.43 15.41 1.36
CA TRP A 254 -3.51 14.95 -0.02
C TRP A 254 -2.11 14.71 -0.59
N ALA A 255 -2.06 13.92 -1.65
CA ALA A 255 -0.88 13.70 -2.47
C ALA A 255 -1.22 14.03 -3.93
N LEU A 256 -0.23 14.57 -4.64
CA LEU A 256 -0.27 14.77 -6.08
C LEU A 256 0.56 13.65 -6.71
N TYR A 257 0.00 12.97 -7.69
CA TYR A 257 0.62 11.87 -8.43
C TYR A 257 0.77 12.28 -9.90
N VAL A 258 1.82 11.79 -10.54
CA VAL A 258 2.01 11.95 -11.99
C VAL A 258 1.68 10.66 -12.73
N ARG A 259 1.08 10.79 -13.92
CA ARG A 259 0.80 9.66 -14.81
C ARG A 259 2.02 9.36 -15.70
N PRO A 260 2.65 8.20 -15.55
CA PRO A 260 3.93 7.90 -16.21
C PRO A 260 3.84 7.66 -17.73
N ASP A 261 2.65 7.57 -18.31
CA ASP A 261 2.44 7.54 -19.77
C ASP A 261 2.25 8.93 -20.39
N LYS A 262 1.89 9.92 -19.57
CA LYS A 262 1.62 11.29 -20.01
C LYS A 262 2.78 12.25 -19.74
N VAL A 263 3.63 11.92 -18.77
CA VAL A 263 4.82 12.68 -18.39
C VAL A 263 5.99 11.71 -18.27
N THR A 264 7.03 11.96 -19.05
CA THR A 264 8.30 11.24 -18.94
C THR A 264 9.05 11.64 -17.67
N PRO A 265 9.97 10.82 -17.15
CA PRO A 265 10.80 11.20 -16.01
C PRO A 265 11.54 12.54 -16.21
N ASP A 266 12.09 12.76 -17.40
CA ASP A 266 12.80 14.00 -17.74
C ASP A 266 11.87 15.23 -17.67
N GLU A 267 10.68 15.16 -18.30
CA GLU A 267 9.67 16.22 -18.21
C GLU A 267 9.21 16.46 -16.76
N TRP A 268 9.11 15.40 -15.96
CA TRP A 268 8.69 15.52 -14.57
C TRP A 268 9.76 16.19 -13.71
N PHE A 269 11.04 15.85 -13.90
CA PHE A 269 12.15 16.55 -13.26
C PHE A 269 12.17 18.03 -13.62
N ASP A 270 12.01 18.38 -14.89
CA ASP A 270 11.98 19.78 -15.34
C ASP A 270 10.76 20.53 -14.77
N THR A 271 9.61 19.88 -14.71
CA THR A 271 8.40 20.41 -14.07
C THR A 271 8.63 20.72 -12.59
N LEU A 272 9.29 19.79 -11.89
CA LEU A 272 9.59 19.92 -10.48
C LEU A 272 10.57 21.05 -10.17
N LEU A 273 11.61 21.25 -11.00
CA LEU A 273 12.51 22.40 -10.89
C LEU A 273 11.73 23.71 -10.97
N HIS A 274 10.75 23.81 -11.87
CA HIS A 274 9.92 25.00 -11.96
C HIS A 274 8.95 25.13 -10.78
N TRP A 275 8.25 24.06 -10.41
CA TRP A 275 7.22 24.07 -9.37
C TRP A 275 7.75 24.36 -7.97
N PHE A 276 8.95 23.87 -7.65
CA PHE A 276 9.58 24.07 -6.34
C PHE A 276 10.49 25.30 -6.26
N ALA A 277 10.68 26.02 -7.38
CA ALA A 277 11.35 27.32 -7.36
C ALA A 277 10.60 28.32 -6.46
N PRO A 278 11.31 29.25 -5.79
CA PRO A 278 10.67 30.34 -5.06
C PRO A 278 9.70 31.12 -5.94
N LYS A 279 8.61 31.64 -5.35
CA LYS A 279 7.58 32.38 -6.10
C LYS A 279 8.19 33.50 -6.95
N GLY A 280 7.97 33.43 -8.26
CA GLY A 280 8.44 34.43 -9.22
C GLY A 280 9.84 34.20 -9.78
N GLU A 281 10.56 33.18 -9.29
CA GLU A 281 11.77 32.67 -9.94
C GLU A 281 11.41 31.66 -11.04
N ASP A 282 12.25 31.53 -12.05
CA ASP A 282 11.99 30.65 -13.19
C ASP A 282 12.28 29.16 -12.86
N LEU A 283 13.41 28.89 -12.21
CA LEU A 283 13.88 27.54 -11.90
C LEU A 283 14.49 27.45 -10.50
N LEU A 284 14.26 26.33 -9.84
CA LEU A 284 14.93 25.97 -8.60
C LEU A 284 16.42 25.79 -8.88
N THR A 285 17.27 26.45 -8.09
CA THR A 285 18.72 26.26 -8.18
C THR A 285 19.10 24.92 -7.57
N VAL A 286 19.56 23.99 -8.39
CA VAL A 286 20.10 22.69 -7.97
C VAL A 286 21.48 22.45 -8.58
N TYR A 287 22.27 21.60 -7.95
CA TYR A 287 23.65 21.30 -8.33
C TYR A 287 23.85 19.81 -8.55
N GLY A 288 24.69 19.46 -9.52
CA GLY A 288 25.10 18.07 -9.75
C GLY A 288 25.85 17.50 -8.55
N ARG A 289 25.86 16.17 -8.38
CA ARG A 289 26.64 15.50 -7.33
C ARG A 289 27.98 14.98 -7.82
N ASN A 290 29.00 15.09 -6.98
CA ASN A 290 30.26 14.40 -7.21
C ASN A 290 30.12 12.91 -6.86
N ASP A 291 31.10 12.08 -7.27
CA ASP A 291 31.10 10.63 -7.04
C ASP A 291 31.06 10.24 -5.54
N ASP A 292 31.38 11.17 -4.64
CA ASP A 292 31.28 11.00 -3.18
C ASP A 292 29.86 11.29 -2.62
N GLY A 293 28.92 11.70 -3.48
CA GLY A 293 27.54 12.05 -3.13
C GLY A 293 27.32 13.51 -2.72
N LYS A 294 28.38 14.33 -2.63
CA LYS A 294 28.27 15.75 -2.25
C LYS A 294 27.89 16.61 -3.43
N ALA A 295 27.19 17.71 -3.17
CA ALA A 295 26.90 18.70 -4.21
C ALA A 295 28.21 19.28 -4.78
N SER A 296 28.26 19.43 -6.10
CA SER A 296 29.30 20.13 -6.83
C SER A 296 28.95 21.62 -6.97
N ASP A 297 29.81 22.39 -7.63
CA ASP A 297 29.55 23.78 -7.98
C ASP A 297 28.86 23.93 -9.36
N VAL A 298 28.53 22.81 -10.01
CA VAL A 298 27.90 22.80 -11.34
C VAL A 298 26.39 22.81 -11.20
N GLN A 299 25.79 23.95 -11.55
CA GLN A 299 24.34 24.10 -11.56
C GLN A 299 23.71 23.28 -12.69
N ILE A 300 22.59 22.63 -12.39
CA ILE A 300 21.81 21.81 -13.33
C ILE A 300 20.46 22.50 -13.53
N HIS A 301 20.11 22.82 -14.77
CA HIS A 301 18.92 23.59 -15.09
C HIS A 301 17.78 22.75 -15.67
N ASN A 302 18.08 21.51 -16.09
CA ASN A 302 17.13 20.61 -16.73
C ASN A 302 17.66 19.17 -16.72
N SER A 303 16.79 18.26 -17.12
CA SER A 303 17.01 16.83 -17.28
C SER A 303 18.15 16.49 -18.24
N GLN A 304 18.32 17.24 -19.33
CA GLN A 304 19.41 17.02 -20.29
C GLN A 304 20.79 17.28 -19.65
N GLU A 305 20.93 18.38 -18.92
CA GLU A 305 22.16 18.70 -18.17
C GLU A 305 22.42 17.68 -17.07
N ALA A 306 21.36 17.24 -16.38
CA ALA A 306 21.44 16.20 -15.37
C ALA A 306 21.96 14.89 -16.00
N ASN A 307 21.35 14.43 -17.09
CA ASN A 307 21.77 13.23 -17.80
C ASN A 307 23.22 13.33 -18.32
N ALA A 308 23.64 14.49 -18.85
CA ALA A 308 25.03 14.73 -19.25
C ALA A 308 26.01 14.72 -18.07
N TRP A 309 25.56 15.15 -16.88
CA TRP A 309 26.32 15.05 -15.64
C TRP A 309 26.50 13.58 -15.22
N LEU A 310 25.43 12.77 -15.29
CA LEU A 310 25.48 11.34 -14.99
C LEU A 310 26.42 10.56 -15.90
N GLU A 311 26.55 10.95 -17.18
CA GLU A 311 27.51 10.34 -18.10
C GLU A 311 28.97 10.59 -17.67
N GLN A 312 29.25 11.75 -17.08
CA GLN A 312 30.57 12.11 -16.53
C GLN A 312 30.84 11.46 -15.17
N HIS A 313 29.76 11.17 -14.42
CA HIS A 313 29.78 10.63 -13.07
C HIS A 313 29.04 9.27 -12.98
N PRO A 314 29.47 8.23 -13.72
CA PRO A 314 28.74 6.97 -13.81
C PRO A 314 28.67 6.21 -12.49
N ALA A 315 29.54 6.53 -11.51
CA ALA A 315 29.50 5.96 -10.17
C ALA A 315 28.20 6.28 -9.42
N LEU A 316 27.56 7.41 -9.74
CA LEU A 316 26.28 7.83 -9.15
C LEU A 316 25.14 6.84 -9.44
N ARG A 317 25.22 6.05 -10.52
CA ARG A 317 24.23 5.01 -10.86
C ARG A 317 24.12 3.89 -9.83
N ASN A 318 25.12 3.76 -8.96
CA ASN A 318 25.19 2.68 -7.96
C ASN A 318 25.14 3.20 -6.51
N ILE A 319 24.78 4.48 -6.31
CA ILE A 319 24.65 5.03 -4.96
C ILE A 319 23.26 4.68 -4.42
N ASP A 320 23.19 3.65 -3.58
CA ASP A 320 22.03 3.41 -2.73
C ASP A 320 21.97 4.47 -1.62
N TYR A 321 20.82 5.16 -1.51
CA TYR A 321 20.57 6.16 -0.47
C TYR A 321 20.47 5.56 0.93
N TYR A 322 20.07 4.29 1.02
CA TYR A 322 19.93 3.59 2.28
C TYR A 322 20.99 2.51 2.40
N ARG A 323 21.97 2.74 3.29
CA ARG A 323 22.63 1.59 3.91
C ARG A 323 21.56 0.77 4.66
N PRO A 324 21.67 -0.57 4.69
CA PRO A 324 20.79 -1.42 5.50
C PRO A 324 20.73 -1.06 7.00
N ASP A 325 21.62 -0.18 7.47
CA ASP A 325 21.71 0.32 8.84
C ASP A 325 21.06 1.70 9.06
N GLY A 326 20.49 2.33 8.03
CA GLY A 326 19.75 3.59 8.16
C GLY A 326 20.59 4.85 8.39
N SER A 327 21.88 4.85 8.02
CA SER A 327 22.74 6.05 8.10
C SER A 327 22.98 6.71 6.74
N ASP A 328 22.74 8.03 6.67
CA ASP A 328 23.17 8.89 5.56
C ASP A 328 24.69 9.12 5.64
N LYS A 329 25.39 9.14 4.49
CA LYS A 329 26.80 9.56 4.45
C LYS A 329 26.89 11.10 4.54
N GLU A 330 27.65 11.58 5.52
CA GLU A 330 28.01 13.00 5.74
C GLU A 330 28.47 13.77 4.49
#